data_AF-A0A960W6I0-F1
#
_entry.id   AF-A0A960W6I0-F1
#
_cell.length_a   1.000
_cell.length_b   1.000
_cell.length_c   1.000
_cell.angle_alpha   90.00
_cell.angle_beta   90.00
_cell.angle_gamma   90.00
#
_symmetry.space_group_name_H-M   'P 1'
#
loop_
_entity.id
_entity.type
_entity.pdbx_description
1 polymer ?
#
loop_
_entity_poly.entity_id
_entity_poly.type
_entity_poly.pdbx_seq_one_letter_code
_entity_poly.pdbx_strand_id
1 'polypeptide(L)'
;MYICSVQKLLNCGNFLNGFQRYTCMDCGTTLVVPFTCKSRLCLSCNRKKLFSWSSNSSFILNTDFNHIHVTFTIPGTLSEILFQKGYIVDDMIEINSSQQPICHLLNGNQRYLQMRNHVCSTALVGVLAT
;
A
#
# COMPACT_ATOMS: atom_id res chain seq x y z
N MET A 1 24.97 -14.89 3.22
CA MET A 1 23.56 -14.65 2.82
C MET A 1 23.23 -13.18 2.47
N TYR A 2 24.03 -12.18 2.86
CA TYR A 2 23.75 -10.75 2.54
C TYR A 2 24.34 -10.24 1.21
N ILE A 3 25.40 -10.88 0.71
CA ILE A 3 26.17 -10.41 -0.46
C ILE A 3 25.30 -10.30 -1.73
N CYS A 4 24.42 -11.29 -1.97
CA CYS A 4 23.53 -11.28 -3.13
C CYS A 4 22.53 -10.11 -3.11
N SER A 5 22.08 -9.68 -1.92
CA SER A 5 21.13 -8.57 -1.77
C SER A 5 21.80 -7.22 -2.04
N VAL A 6 23.08 -7.08 -1.66
CA VAL A 6 23.88 -5.89 -1.95
C VAL A 6 24.22 -5.81 -3.43
N GLN A 7 24.57 -6.93 -4.08
CA GLN A 7 24.84 -6.94 -5.52
C GLN A 7 23.60 -6.56 -6.35
N LYS A 8 22.40 -7.02 -5.94
CA LYS A 8 21.13 -6.60 -6.55
C LYS A 8 20.85 -5.11 -6.38
N LEU A 9 21.22 -4.54 -5.23
CA LEU A 9 21.09 -3.10 -4.97
C LEU A 9 22.00 -2.30 -5.91
N LEU A 10 23.28 -2.69 -6.02
CA LEU A 10 24.27 -2.02 -6.88
C LEU A 10 23.86 -2.06 -8.36
N ASN A 11 23.23 -3.14 -8.80
CA ASN A 11 22.77 -3.32 -10.19
C ASN A 11 21.33 -2.82 -10.45
N CYS A 12 20.71 -2.10 -9.50
CA CYS A 12 19.34 -1.64 -9.64
C CYS A 12 19.23 -0.54 -10.71
N GLY A 13 18.33 -0.70 -11.69
CA GLY A 13 18.12 0.30 -12.74
C GLY A 13 19.20 0.28 -13.82
N ASN A 14 20.02 -0.76 -13.87
CA ASN A 14 20.97 -0.95 -14.96
C ASN A 14 20.23 -1.38 -16.24
N PHE A 15 20.41 -0.64 -17.33
CA PHE A 15 19.81 -0.96 -18.64
C PHE A 15 20.28 -2.30 -19.22
N LEU A 16 21.46 -2.78 -18.81
CA LEU A 16 21.96 -4.11 -19.19
C LEU A 16 21.09 -5.25 -18.65
N ASN A 17 20.31 -5.00 -17.58
CA ASN A 17 19.38 -5.99 -17.03
C ASN A 17 18.02 -5.97 -17.73
N GLY A 18 17.89 -5.24 -18.84
CA GLY A 18 16.65 -5.04 -19.57
C GLY A 18 15.89 -3.78 -19.15
N PHE A 19 15.00 -3.36 -20.03
CA PHE A 19 14.19 -2.16 -19.85
C PHE A 19 12.83 -2.30 -20.53
N GLN A 20 11.89 -1.46 -20.09
CA GLN A 20 10.60 -1.27 -20.71
C GLN A 20 10.61 0.02 -21.52
N ARG A 21 10.15 -0.04 -22.77
CA ARG A 21 9.92 1.15 -23.58
C ARG A 21 8.43 1.48 -23.63
N TYR A 22 8.12 2.75 -23.41
CA TYR A 22 6.78 3.33 -23.52
C TYR A 22 6.84 4.40 -24.60
N THR A 23 6.02 4.26 -25.63
CA THR A 23 5.90 5.27 -26.68
C THR A 23 4.48 5.83 -26.65
N CYS A 24 4.36 7.15 -26.57
CA CYS A 24 3.09 7.84 -26.69
C CYS A 24 2.72 7.92 -28.17
N MET A 25 1.49 7.51 -28.51
CA MET A 25 1.00 7.56 -29.90
C MET A 25 0.68 8.98 -30.36
N ASP A 26 0.31 9.88 -29.44
CA ASP A 26 -0.15 11.23 -29.78
C ASP A 26 1.01 12.19 -30.09
N CYS A 27 2.13 12.06 -29.37
CA CYS A 27 3.28 12.96 -29.53
C CYS A 27 4.58 12.25 -29.98
N GLY A 28 4.56 10.93 -30.15
CA GLY A 28 5.73 10.13 -30.52
C GLY A 28 6.84 10.06 -29.47
N THR A 29 6.66 10.71 -28.31
CA THR A 29 7.69 10.73 -27.25
C THR A 29 7.86 9.33 -26.67
N THR A 30 9.13 8.91 -26.57
CA THR A 30 9.50 7.57 -26.09
C THR A 30 10.22 7.67 -24.75
N LEU A 31 9.67 7.02 -23.73
CA LEU A 31 10.24 6.85 -22.41
C LEU A 31 10.82 5.44 -22.26
N VAL A 32 12.09 5.34 -21.90
CA VAL A 32 12.76 4.05 -21.63
C VAL A 32 13.03 3.94 -20.14
N VAL A 33 12.47 2.90 -19.51
CA VAL A 33 12.54 2.68 -18.06
C VAL A 33 13.26 1.36 -17.76
N PRO A 34 14.43 1.38 -17.13
CA PRO A 34 15.16 0.15 -16.80
C PRO A 34 14.46 -0.65 -15.71
N PHE A 35 14.69 -1.96 -15.68
CA PHE A 35 14.17 -2.80 -14.62
C PHE A 35 14.85 -2.53 -13.27
N THR A 36 14.03 -2.48 -12.23
CA THR A 36 14.47 -2.20 -10.86
C THR A 36 14.67 -3.49 -10.07
N CYS A 37 15.56 -3.48 -9.08
CA CYS A 37 15.88 -4.67 -8.28
C CYS A 37 14.74 -5.14 -7.34
N LYS A 38 13.73 -4.30 -7.06
CA LYS A 38 12.60 -4.56 -6.14
C LYS A 38 13.03 -4.98 -4.71
N SER A 39 14.28 -4.73 -4.33
CA SER A 39 14.82 -5.03 -3.00
C SER A 39 14.31 -4.05 -1.95
N ARG A 40 14.11 -4.52 -0.71
CA ARG A 40 13.79 -3.68 0.46
C ARG A 40 14.94 -2.75 0.86
N LEU A 41 16.19 -3.13 0.56
CA LEU A 41 17.37 -2.32 0.85
C LEU A 41 17.54 -1.13 -0.12
N CYS A 42 16.91 -1.18 -1.28
CA CYS A 42 16.97 -0.09 -2.26
C CYS A 42 15.95 0.99 -1.89
N LEU A 43 16.42 2.17 -1.48
CA LEU A 43 15.53 3.28 -1.11
C LEU A 43 14.60 3.67 -2.26
N SER A 44 15.08 3.70 -3.50
CA SER A 44 14.26 4.06 -4.67
C SER A 44 13.13 3.06 -4.93
N CYS A 45 13.41 1.75 -4.79
CA CYS A 45 12.39 0.71 -4.94
C CYS A 45 11.43 0.70 -3.74
N ASN A 46 11.98 0.79 -2.53
CA ASN A 46 11.20 0.70 -1.31
C ASN A 46 10.28 1.92 -1.14
N ARG A 47 10.73 3.13 -1.51
CA ARG A 47 9.90 4.34 -1.53
C ARG A 47 8.68 4.17 -2.43
N LYS A 48 8.86 3.65 -3.65
CA LYS A 48 7.73 3.36 -4.57
C LYS A 48 6.75 2.36 -3.96
N LYS A 49 7.27 1.29 -3.32
CA LYS A 49 6.45 0.29 -2.64
C LYS A 49 5.66 0.88 -1.47
N LEU A 50 6.32 1.66 -0.62
CA LEU A 50 5.70 2.32 0.54
C LEU A 50 4.62 3.30 0.09
N PHE A 51 4.87 4.08 -0.96
CA PHE A 51 3.89 5.00 -1.50
C PHE A 51 2.65 4.29 -2.05
N SER A 52 2.85 3.22 -2.83
CA SER A 52 1.74 2.39 -3.33
C SER A 52 0.95 1.75 -2.20
N TRP A 53 1.63 1.25 -1.17
CA TRP A 53 0.99 0.66 0.00
C TRP A 53 0.18 1.71 0.77
N SER A 54 0.76 2.87 1.04
CA SER A 54 0.07 3.99 1.71
C SER A 54 -1.17 4.43 0.94
N SER A 55 -1.10 4.53 -0.38
CA SER A 55 -2.25 4.90 -1.22
C SER A 55 -3.37 3.86 -1.16
N ASN A 56 -3.01 2.57 -1.11
CA ASN A 56 -3.98 1.48 -0.98
C ASN A 56 -4.59 1.46 0.43
N SER A 57 -3.79 1.65 1.47
CA SER A 57 -4.26 1.74 2.85
C SER A 57 -5.20 2.91 3.06
N SER A 58 -4.94 4.09 2.45
CA SER A 58 -5.88 5.21 2.52
C SER A 58 -7.21 4.92 1.83
N PHE A 59 -7.22 4.08 0.79
CA PHE A 59 -8.47 3.67 0.14
C PHE A 59 -9.26 2.71 1.02
N ILE A 60 -8.60 1.71 1.61
CA ILE A 60 -9.24 0.71 2.48
C ILE A 60 -9.75 1.37 3.78
N LEU A 61 -8.94 2.23 4.38
CA LEU A 61 -9.25 2.93 5.63
C LEU A 61 -9.96 4.27 5.38
N ASN A 62 -10.70 4.39 4.27
CA ASN A 62 -11.43 5.61 3.97
C ASN A 62 -12.44 5.90 5.10
N THR A 63 -12.33 7.08 5.70
CA THR A 63 -13.15 7.56 6.81
C THR A 63 -14.63 7.76 6.44
N ASP A 64 -14.94 7.81 5.14
CA ASP A 64 -16.32 7.86 4.65
C ASP A 64 -17.10 6.56 4.95
N PHE A 65 -16.41 5.46 5.24
CA PHE A 65 -17.02 4.19 5.63
C PHE A 65 -16.98 3.99 7.15
N ASN A 66 -18.04 3.40 7.70
CA ASN A 66 -18.05 2.95 9.08
C ASN A 66 -17.19 1.69 9.23
N HIS A 67 -16.05 1.82 9.90
CA HIS A 67 -15.17 0.70 10.23
C HIS A 67 -15.46 0.20 11.64
N ILE A 68 -15.53 -1.13 11.81
CA ILE A 68 -15.66 -1.77 13.14
C ILE A 68 -14.32 -2.43 13.47
N HIS A 69 -13.75 -2.10 14.62
CA HIS A 69 -12.55 -2.75 15.13
C HIS A 69 -12.95 -3.88 16.09
N VAL A 70 -12.73 -5.12 15.69
CA VAL A 70 -13.00 -6.30 16.53
C VAL A 70 -11.68 -6.77 17.17
N THR A 71 -11.57 -6.60 18.49
CA THR A 71 -10.40 -7.09 19.26
C THR A 71 -10.73 -8.44 19.87
N PHE A 72 -10.03 -9.51 19.46
CA PHE A 72 -10.18 -10.85 20.06
C PHE A 72 -9.46 -11.00 21.41
N THR A 73 -8.66 -10.01 21.80
CA THR A 73 -7.93 -10.00 23.07
C THR A 73 -8.81 -9.41 24.16
N ILE A 74 -9.49 -10.28 24.89
CA ILE A 74 -10.31 -9.92 26.05
C ILE A 74 -9.49 -10.16 27.33
N PRO A 75 -9.41 -9.20 28.28
CA PRO A 75 -8.74 -9.45 29.55
C PRO A 75 -9.41 -10.63 30.28
N GLY A 76 -8.60 -11.50 30.92
CA GLY A 76 -9.04 -12.81 31.40
C GLY A 76 -10.31 -12.79 32.27
N THR A 77 -10.43 -11.80 33.16
CA THR A 77 -11.59 -11.62 34.04
C THR A 77 -12.88 -11.36 33.26
N LEU A 78 -12.81 -10.60 32.16
CA LEU A 78 -13.95 -10.28 31.32
C LEU A 78 -14.31 -11.48 30.42
N SER A 79 -13.29 -12.23 29.97
CA SER A 79 -13.45 -13.47 29.22
C SER A 79 -14.23 -14.50 30.02
N GLU A 80 -13.87 -14.72 31.29
CA GLU A 80 -14.59 -15.63 32.18
C GLU A 80 -16.06 -15.26 32.34
N ILE A 81 -16.37 -13.98 32.54
CA ILE A 81 -17.75 -13.49 32.67
C ILE A 81 -18.55 -13.72 31.37
N LEU A 82 -17.93 -13.48 30.22
CA LEU A 82 -18.59 -13.62 28.92
C LEU A 82 -18.86 -15.10 28.59
N PHE A 83 -17.92 -16.01 28.88
CA PHE A 83 -18.13 -17.44 28.73
C PHE A 83 -19.15 -18.00 29.73
N GLN A 84 -19.15 -17.54 30.98
CA GLN A 84 -20.16 -17.93 31.98
C GLN A 84 -21.57 -17.51 31.59
N LYS A 85 -21.72 -16.35 30.92
CA LYS A 85 -23.01 -15.85 30.43
C LYS A 85 -23.41 -16.39 29.06
N GLY A 86 -22.56 -17.18 28.40
CA GLY A 86 -22.87 -17.83 27.13
C GLY A 86 -22.95 -16.88 25.93
N TYR A 87 -22.26 -15.73 25.98
CA TYR A 87 -22.24 -14.79 24.85
C TYR A 87 -21.60 -15.44 23.61
N ILE A 88 -22.27 -15.33 22.47
CA ILE A 88 -21.77 -15.80 21.17
C ILE A 88 -20.92 -14.67 20.56
N VAL A 89 -19.91 -15.02 19.76
CA VAL A 89 -18.98 -14.04 19.15
C VAL A 89 -19.73 -12.98 18.34
N ASP A 90 -20.87 -13.33 17.74
CA ASP A 90 -21.72 -12.42 16.97
C ASP A 90 -22.32 -11.30 17.84
N ASP A 91 -22.68 -11.59 19.10
CA ASP A 91 -23.22 -10.61 20.04
C ASP A 91 -22.16 -9.59 20.49
N MET A 92 -20.88 -9.96 20.42
CA MET A 92 -19.77 -9.07 20.79
C MET A 92 -19.46 -8.02 19.72
N ILE A 93 -19.86 -8.26 18.47
CA ILE A 93 -19.68 -7.33 17.36
C ILE A 93 -20.63 -6.12 17.55
N GLU A 94 -21.85 -6.35 18.02
CA GLU A 94 -22.83 -5.29 18.29
C GLU A 94 -22.38 -4.37 19.45
N ILE A 95 -21.79 -4.91 20.52
CA ILE A 95 -21.33 -4.11 21.67
C ILE A 95 -20.19 -3.14 21.27
N ASN A 96 -19.26 -3.57 20.41
CA ASN A 96 -18.13 -2.74 19.96
C ASN A 96 -18.54 -1.59 19.03
N SER A 97 -19.73 -1.67 18.40
CA SER A 97 -20.26 -0.57 17.58
C SER A 97 -20.61 0.69 18.39
N SER A 98 -20.66 0.58 19.72
CA SER A 98 -20.96 1.68 20.65
C SER A 98 -19.72 2.52 21.01
N GLN A 99 -18.50 2.03 20.74
CA GLN A 99 -17.28 2.78 20.98
C GLN A 99 -17.00 3.69 19.78
N GLN A 100 -17.17 5.00 19.98
CA GLN A 100 -16.86 5.99 18.95
C GLN A 100 -15.43 5.81 18.42
N PRO A 101 -15.20 5.77 17.10
CA PRO A 101 -13.85 5.75 16.56
C PRO A 101 -13.13 7.05 16.93
N ILE A 102 -11.86 6.93 17.33
CA ILE A 102 -10.92 8.01 17.67
C ILE A 102 -10.57 8.91 16.44
N CYS A 103 -11.31 8.79 15.33
CA CYS A 103 -11.07 9.53 14.09
C CYS A 103 -11.28 11.04 14.22
N HIS A 104 -12.03 11.52 15.22
CA HIS A 104 -12.22 12.97 15.46
C HIS A 104 -10.95 13.68 15.99
N LEU A 105 -9.90 12.95 16.38
CA LEU A 105 -8.63 13.51 16.88
C LEU A 105 -7.51 13.62 15.82
N LEU A 106 -7.74 13.16 14.59
CA LEU A 106 -6.77 13.28 13.49
C LEU A 106 -7.37 14.04 12.31
N ASN A 107 -7.84 15.26 12.56
CA ASN A 107 -7.96 16.27 11.50
C ASN A 107 -6.56 16.60 10.98
N GLY A 108 -6.14 15.95 9.90
CA GLY A 108 -4.80 16.10 9.37
C GLY A 108 -4.68 15.71 7.89
N ASN A 109 -4.89 16.71 7.03
CA ASN A 109 -4.26 16.87 5.71
C ASN A 109 -4.96 16.26 4.46
N GLN A 110 -5.96 16.97 3.95
CA GLN A 110 -6.58 16.79 2.61
C GLN A 110 -5.66 17.14 1.40
N ARG A 111 -4.32 17.17 1.54
CA ARG A 111 -3.43 17.74 0.51
C ARG A 111 -2.84 16.76 -0.51
N TYR A 112 -3.07 15.46 -0.41
CA TYR A 112 -2.30 14.47 -1.20
C TYR A 112 -2.97 13.96 -2.49
N LEU A 113 -4.16 14.44 -2.84
CA LEU A 113 -4.92 13.98 -4.03
C LEU A 113 -4.61 14.73 -5.35
N GLN A 114 -3.63 15.62 -5.40
CA GLN A 114 -3.33 16.41 -6.61
C GLN A 114 -1.89 16.24 -7.13
N MET A 115 -1.47 15.02 -7.51
CA MET A 115 -0.22 14.86 -8.29
C MET A 115 -0.27 13.67 -9.27
N ARG A 116 -1.34 13.59 -10.08
CA ARG A 116 -1.41 12.60 -11.18
C ARG A 116 -1.95 13.14 -12.51
N ASN A 117 -1.94 14.45 -12.70
CA ASN A 117 -2.23 15.05 -14.00
C ASN A 117 -0.90 15.44 -14.67
N HIS A 118 -0.76 15.08 -15.95
CA HIS A 118 0.40 15.24 -16.84
C HIS A 118 1.36 14.05 -17.02
N VAL A 119 0.83 12.85 -17.21
CA VAL A 119 1.48 11.90 -18.13
C VAL A 119 0.41 11.32 -19.06
N CYS A 120 0.58 11.58 -20.36
CA CYS A 120 -0.31 11.18 -21.45
C CYS A 120 -0.67 9.69 -21.34
N SER A 121 -1.98 9.40 -21.29
CA SER A 121 -2.54 8.12 -20.81
C SER A 121 -2.50 6.97 -21.83
N THR A 122 -1.85 7.15 -22.97
CA THR A 122 -1.85 6.25 -24.13
C THR A 122 -0.43 5.75 -24.43
N ALA A 123 0.11 4.89 -23.56
CA ALA A 123 1.42 4.28 -23.76
C ALA A 123 1.30 2.84 -24.28
N LEU A 124 1.90 2.56 -25.45
CA LEU A 124 2.14 1.19 -25.89
C LEU A 124 3.37 0.62 -25.15
N VAL A 125 3.20 -0.55 -24.55
CA VAL A 125 4.22 -1.26 -23.78
C VAL A 125 5.01 -2.17 -24.74
N GLY A 126 6.14 -1.67 -25.24
CA GLY A 126 7.06 -2.48 -26.06
C GLY A 126 8.16 -3.09 -25.19
N VAL A 127 8.07 -4.39 -24.89
CA VAL A 127 9.16 -5.13 -24.22
C VAL A 127 10.19 -5.48 -25.28
N LEU A 128 11.24 -4.67 -25.42
CA LEU A 128 12.42 -5.06 -26.19
C LEU A 128 13.44 -5.63 -25.20
N ALA A 129 13.31 -6.92 -24.94
CA ALA A 129 14.36 -7.71 -24.34
C ALA A 129 15.43 -7.94 -25.43
N THR A 130 16.59 -7.30 -25.27
CA THR A 130 17.82 -7.73 -25.96
C THR A 130 18.47 -8.85 -25.17
#